data_AF-A0A7X0ZQR3-F1
#
_entry.id   AF-A0A7X0ZQR3-F1
#
_cell.length_a   1.000
_cell.length_b   1.000
_cell.length_c   1.000
_cell.angle_alpha   90.00
_cell.angle_beta   90.00
_cell.angle_gamma   90.00
#
_symmetry.space_group_name_H-M   'P 1'
#
loop_
_entity.id
_entity.type
_entity.pdbx_description
1 polymer ?
#
loop_
_entity_poly.entity_id
_entity_poly.type
_entity_poly.pdbx_seq_one_letter_code
_entity_poly.pdbx_strand_id
1 'polypeptide(L)'
;MGTREYNVLEGCSGGVREVEILIRDIDPRFVKKYEEIAAKRGESRNVVLVRTLEKNAVVGEVAEMERKYQDLVEKVLVTLQHQNEVMRQVESLMNELMGDDE
;
A
#
# COMPACT_ATOMS: atom_id res chain seq x y z
N MET A 1 -18.49 25.43 -13.89
CA MET A 1 -17.73 24.19 -13.64
C MET A 1 -18.00 23.25 -14.80
N GLY A 2 -17.13 23.19 -15.79
CA GLY A 2 -17.32 22.34 -16.97
C GLY A 2 -16.55 21.03 -16.79
N THR A 3 -17.26 19.94 -16.54
CA THR A 3 -16.72 18.59 -16.67
C THR A 3 -16.40 18.35 -18.15
N ARG A 4 -15.10 18.28 -18.49
CA ARG A 4 -14.67 17.85 -19.83
C ARG A 4 -14.92 16.34 -19.94
N GLU A 5 -15.81 15.97 -20.84
CA GLU A 5 -16.00 14.58 -21.29
C GLU A 5 -14.71 14.10 -21.97
N TYR A 6 -14.16 12.99 -21.50
CA TYR A 6 -13.09 12.28 -22.19
C TYR A 6 -13.75 11.37 -23.23
N ASN A 7 -13.65 11.73 -24.51
CA ASN A 7 -14.01 10.83 -25.60
C ASN A 7 -12.98 9.69 -25.66
N VAL A 8 -13.32 8.54 -25.08
CA VAL A 8 -12.62 7.28 -25.33
C VAL A 8 -13.04 6.87 -26.74
N LEU A 9 -12.10 6.92 -27.69
CA LEU A 9 -12.32 6.43 -29.04
C LEU A 9 -12.56 4.92 -28.98
N GLU A 10 -13.82 4.50 -29.03
CA GLU A 10 -14.20 3.10 -29.15
C GLU A 10 -14.01 2.63 -30.59
N GLY A 11 -12.86 2.01 -30.85
CA GLY A 11 -12.63 1.15 -32.01
C GLY A 11 -12.41 -0.29 -31.56
N CYS A 12 -13.34 -1.19 -31.91
CA CYS A 12 -13.22 -2.62 -31.67
C CYS A 12 -12.24 -3.27 -32.66
N SER A 13 -11.07 -3.69 -32.18
CA SER A 13 -10.30 -4.81 -32.71
C SER A 13 -9.44 -5.40 -31.59
N GLY A 14 -9.41 -6.73 -31.47
CA GLY A 14 -8.77 -7.48 -30.38
C GLY A 14 -7.24 -7.43 -30.42
N GLY A 15 -6.67 -6.32 -29.98
CA GLY A 15 -5.27 -6.14 -29.63
C GLY A 15 -5.17 -5.34 -28.34
N VAL A 16 -4.13 -5.58 -27.54
CA VAL A 16 -3.82 -4.75 -26.37
C VAL A 16 -3.71 -3.31 -26.85
N ARG A 17 -4.68 -2.46 -26.51
CA ARG A 17 -4.64 -1.05 -26.88
C ARG A 17 -3.50 -0.42 -26.07
N GLU A 18 -2.42 0.00 -26.73
CA GLU A 18 -1.46 0.91 -26.11
C GLU A 18 -2.21 2.22 -25.83
N VAL A 19 -2.53 2.45 -24.56
CA VAL A 19 -3.20 3.68 -24.12
C VAL A 19 -2.13 4.74 -23.93
N GLU A 20 -2.09 5.71 -24.84
CA GLU A 20 -1.23 6.88 -24.70
C GLU A 20 -1.94 7.98 -23.89
N ILE A 21 -1.26 8.51 -22.88
CA ILE A 21 -1.76 9.60 -22.05
C ILE A 21 -0.92 10.86 -22.31
N LEU A 22 -1.58 11.94 -22.71
CA LEU A 22 -0.95 13.24 -22.88
C LEU A 22 -1.30 14.16 -21.70
N ILE A 23 -0.33 14.44 -20.84
CA ILE A 23 -0.52 15.35 -19.71
C ILE A 23 -0.14 16.77 -20.12
N ARG A 24 -1.08 17.71 -19.99
CA ARG A 24 -0.92 19.13 -20.36
C ARG A 24 -0.83 20.01 -19.12
N ASP A 25 -0.37 21.24 -19.31
CA ASP A 25 -0.36 22.30 -18.30
C ASP A 25 0.42 21.95 -17.01
N ILE A 26 1.41 21.07 -17.11
CA ILE A 26 2.37 20.80 -16.02
C ILE A 26 3.33 21.98 -15.91
N ASP A 27 3.60 22.44 -14.68
CA ASP A 27 4.64 23.45 -14.43
C ASP A 27 6.01 22.94 -14.95
N PRO A 28 6.70 23.72 -15.82
CA PRO A 28 7.97 23.34 -16.44
C PRO A 28 9.05 22.87 -15.46
N ARG A 29 9.02 23.33 -14.20
CA ARG A 29 9.94 22.90 -13.16
C ARG A 29 9.82 21.40 -12.86
N PHE A 30 8.60 20.85 -12.88
CA PHE A 30 8.40 19.42 -12.69
C PHE A 30 8.81 18.62 -13.92
N VAL A 31 8.57 19.13 -15.13
CA VAL A 31 9.05 18.50 -16.37
C VAL A 31 10.58 18.33 -16.32
N LYS A 32 11.31 19.39 -15.97
CA LYS A 32 12.77 19.34 -15.78
C LYS A 32 13.19 18.31 -14.73
N LYS A 33 12.48 18.27 -13.60
CA LYS A 33 12.79 17.31 -12.54
C LYS A 33 12.62 15.86 -13.01
N TYR A 34 11.58 15.56 -13.79
CA TYR A 34 11.41 14.23 -14.39
C TYR A 34 12.47 13.92 -15.44
N GLU A 35 12.93 14.90 -16.20
CA GLU A 35 14.06 14.75 -17.13
C GLU A 35 15.37 14.44 -16.40
N GLU A 36 15.66 15.14 -15.31
CA GLU A 36 16.83 14.86 -14.48
C GLU A 36 16.79 13.45 -13.87
N ILE A 37 15.62 13.01 -13.39
CA ILE A 37 15.44 11.65 -12.86
C ILE A 37 15.63 10.61 -13.96
N ALA A 38 15.07 10.86 -15.15
CA ALA A 38 15.20 9.99 -16.31
C ALA A 38 16.67 9.86 -16.74
N ALA A 39 17.38 10.99 -16.85
CA ALA A 39 18.81 11.02 -17.18
C ALA A 39 19.67 10.27 -16.16
N LYS A 40 19.41 10.43 -14.85
CA LYS A 40 20.11 9.69 -13.79
C LYS A 40 19.91 8.18 -13.87
N ARG A 41 18.79 7.72 -14.41
CA ARG A 41 18.45 6.29 -14.53
C ARG A 41 18.79 5.69 -15.90
N GLY A 42 19.18 6.51 -16.87
CA GLY A 42 19.34 6.07 -18.26
C GLY A 42 18.02 5.65 -18.92
N GLU A 43 16.90 6.21 -18.46
CA GLU A 43 15.54 5.88 -18.93
C GLU A 43 14.92 7.07 -19.66
N SER A 44 13.85 6.84 -20.44
CA SER A 44 13.09 7.94 -21.02
C SER A 44 12.21 8.61 -19.97
N ARG A 45 11.94 9.91 -20.14
CA ARG A 45 10.99 10.66 -19.31
C ARG A 45 9.63 9.95 -19.25
N ASN A 46 9.19 9.35 -20.35
CA ASN A 46 7.92 8.64 -20.43
C ASN A 46 7.88 7.43 -19.49
N VAL A 47 8.94 6.61 -19.48
CA VAL A 47 9.04 5.44 -18.59
C VAL A 47 8.97 5.85 -17.12
N VAL A 48 9.64 6.95 -16.77
CA VAL A 48 9.61 7.47 -15.39
C VAL A 48 8.20 7.96 -15.01
N LEU A 49 7.51 8.64 -15.92
CA LEU A 49 6.15 9.13 -15.70
C LEU A 49 5.16 7.97 -15.54
N VAL A 50 5.20 6.97 -16.43
CA VAL A 50 4.34 5.77 -16.35
C VAL A 50 4.50 5.08 -14.99
N ARG A 51 5.74 4.77 -14.58
CA ARG A 51 6.00 4.17 -13.26
C ARG A 51 5.52 5.03 -12.11
N THR A 52 5.57 6.35 -12.25
CA THR A 52 5.08 7.26 -11.21
C THR A 52 3.56 7.20 -11.13
N LEU A 53 2.86 7.15 -12.26
CA LEU A 53 1.41 7.01 -12.31
C LEU A 53 0.95 5.66 -11.76
N GLU A 54 1.59 4.57 -12.17
CA GLU A 54 1.31 3.21 -11.67
C GLU A 54 1.47 3.13 -10.15
N LYS A 55 2.55 3.69 -9.60
CA LYS A 55 2.76 3.76 -8.15
C LYS A 55 1.66 4.54 -7.47
N ASN A 56 1.33 5.73 -7.97
CA ASN A 56 0.29 6.57 -7.36
C ASN A 56 -1.10 5.92 -7.42
N ALA A 57 -1.39 5.12 -8.46
CA ALA A 57 -2.66 4.42 -8.57
C ALA A 57 -2.88 3.42 -7.43
N VAL A 58 -1.82 2.80 -6.92
CA VAL A 58 -1.91 1.76 -5.88
C VAL A 58 -1.52 2.24 -4.48
N VAL A 59 -1.02 3.47 -4.32
CA VAL A 59 -0.55 4.00 -3.01
C VAL A 59 -1.64 3.91 -1.93
N GLY A 60 -2.90 4.19 -2.28
CA GLY A 60 -4.02 4.10 -1.32
C GLY A 60 -4.25 2.67 -0.83
N GLU A 61 -4.22 1.71 -1.74
CA GLU A 61 -4.41 0.28 -1.45
C GLU A 61 -3.27 -0.26 -0.60
N VAL A 62 -2.03 0.11 -0.92
CA VAL A 62 -0.84 -0.27 -0.13
C VAL A 62 -0.93 0.30 1.28
N ALA A 63 -1.28 1.58 1.43
CA ALA A 63 -1.42 2.21 2.74
C ALA A 63 -2.56 1.57 3.58
N GLU A 64 -3.65 1.16 2.93
CA GLU A 64 -4.72 0.43 3.62
C GLU A 64 -4.28 -0.97 4.05
N MET A 65 -3.53 -1.67 3.20
CA MET A 65 -2.95 -2.98 3.51
C MET A 65 -1.99 -2.90 4.70
N GLU A 66 -1.11 -1.89 4.73
CA GLU A 66 -0.20 -1.65 5.86
C GLU A 66 -0.95 -1.41 7.17
N ARG A 67 -2.02 -0.59 7.14
CA ARG A 67 -2.87 -0.38 8.33
C ARG A 67 -3.50 -1.68 8.82
N LYS A 68 -4.11 -2.47 7.92
CA LYS A 68 -4.71 -3.76 8.28
C LYS A 68 -3.69 -4.73 8.87
N TYR A 69 -2.47 -4.72 8.35
CA TYR A 69 -1.38 -5.54 8.88
C TYR A 69 -0.99 -5.10 10.29
N GLN A 70 -0.87 -3.78 10.52
CA GLN A 70 -0.55 -3.24 11.84
C GLN A 70 -1.64 -3.59 12.88
N ASP A 71 -2.92 -3.45 12.51
CA ASP A 71 -4.06 -3.85 13.36
C ASP A 71 -4.03 -5.35 13.70
N LEU A 72 -3.65 -6.19 12.74
CA LEU A 72 -3.53 -7.63 12.96
C LEU A 72 -2.41 -7.95 13.95
N VAL A 73 -1.24 -7.33 13.77
CA VAL A 73 -0.09 -7.49 14.67
C VAL A 73 -0.47 -7.10 16.10
N GLU A 74 -1.16 -5.98 16.27
CA GLU A 74 -1.62 -5.53 17.59
C GLU A 74 -2.57 -6.53 18.25
N LYS A 75 -3.55 -7.05 17.50
CA LYS A 75 -4.49 -8.07 18.01
C LYS A 75 -3.77 -9.36 18.43
N VAL A 76 -2.77 -9.80 17.66
CA VAL A 76 -1.97 -10.98 18.00
C VAL A 76 -1.19 -10.74 19.29
N LEU A 77 -0.56 -9.57 19.43
CA LEU A 77 0.18 -9.22 20.65
C LEU A 77 -0.71 -9.19 21.89
N VAL A 78 -1.89 -8.57 21.80
CA VAL A 78 -2.87 -8.55 22.89
C VAL A 78 -3.31 -9.97 23.27
N THR A 79 -3.56 -10.82 22.27
CA THR A 79 -3.95 -12.21 22.51
C THR A 79 -2.85 -13.00 23.21
N LEU A 80 -1.59 -12.83 22.78
CA LEU A 80 -0.43 -13.48 23.42
C LEU A 80 -0.20 -12.99 24.84
N GLN A 81 -0.38 -11.69 25.10
CA GLN A 81 -0.30 -11.14 26.44
C GLN A 81 -1.37 -11.74 27.35
N HIS A 82 -2.62 -11.79 26.88
CA HIS A 82 -3.72 -12.39 27.62
C HIS A 82 -3.49 -13.88 27.90
N GLN A 83 -3.01 -14.65 26.91
CA GLN A 83 -2.68 -16.07 27.10
C GLN A 83 -1.60 -16.28 28.15
N ASN A 84 -0.54 -15.46 28.15
CA ASN A 84 0.50 -15.52 29.17
C ASN A 84 -0.05 -15.22 30.57
N GLU A 85 -0.94 -14.22 30.68
CA GLU A 85 -1.57 -13.87 31.95
C GLU A 85 -2.45 -15.01 32.47
N VAL A 86 -3.28 -15.59 31.62
CA VAL A 86 -4.11 -16.75 31.96
C VAL A 86 -3.24 -17.95 32.37
N MET A 87 -2.14 -18.23 31.65
CA MET A 87 -1.23 -19.30 32.02
C MET A 87 -0.62 -19.11 33.41
N ARG A 88 -0.22 -17.88 33.76
CA ARG A 88 0.30 -17.56 35.10
C ARG A 88 -0.76 -17.74 36.19
N GLN A 89 -2.01 -17.35 35.91
CA GLN A 89 -3.12 -17.55 36.84
C GLN A 89 -3.40 -19.04 37.06
N VAL A 90 -3.36 -19.84 35.99
CA VAL A 90 -3.53 -21.30 36.07
C VAL A 90 -2.39 -21.94 36.87
N GLU A 91 -1.14 -21.51 36.64
CA GLU A 91 0.02 -21.99 37.41
C GLU A 91 -0.11 -21.64 38.89
N SER A 92 -0.52 -20.42 39.23
CA SER A 92 -0.79 -20.00 40.62
C SER A 92 -1.86 -20.87 41.27
N LEU A 93 -2.99 -21.08 40.58
CA LEU A 93 -4.09 -21.90 41.09
C LEU A 93 -3.67 -23.36 41.29
N MET A 94 -2.89 -23.93 40.36
CA MET A 94 -2.37 -25.30 40.51
C MET A 94 -1.44 -25.41 41.72
N ASN A 95 -0.57 -24.42 41.94
CA ASN A 95 0.33 -24.41 43.09
C ASN A 95 -0.43 -24.26 44.43
N GLU A 96 -1.50 -23.46 44.46
CA GLU A 96 -2.38 -23.36 45.63
C GLU A 96 -3.09 -24.68 45.92
N LEU A 97 -3.66 -25.34 44.90
CA LEU A 97 -4.37 -26.61 45.07
C LEU A 97 -3.45 -27.80 45.43
N MET A 98 -2.20 -27.79 44.96
CA MET A 98 -1.20 -28.82 45.29
C MET A 98 -0.43 -28.54 46.60
N GLY A 99 -0.48 -27.30 47.12
CA GLY A 99 0.20 -26.89 48.33
C GLY A 99 -0.56 -27.19 49.64
N ASP A 100 -1.81 -27.67 49.55
CA ASP A 100 -2.68 -27.97 50.69
C ASP A 100 -2.64 -29.46 51.14
N ASP A 101 -1.72 -30.28 50.61
CA ASP A 101 -1.54 -31.72 50.93
C ASP A 101 -0.35 -32.01 51.89
N GLU A 102 0.09 -31.06 52.72
CA GLU A 102 0.99 -31.30 53.88
C GLU A 102 0.28 -31.21 55.24
#